data_AF-X0TKD3-F1
#
_entry.id   AF-X0TKD3-F1
#
_cell.length_a   1.000
_cell.length_b   1.000
_cell.length_c   1.000
_cell.angle_alpha   90.00
_cell.angle_beta   90.00
_cell.angle_gamma   90.00
#
_symmetry.space_group_name_H-M   'P 1'
#
loop_
_entity.id
_entity.type
_entity.pdbx_description
1 polymer ?
#
loop_
_entity_poly.entity_id
_entity_poly.type
_entity_poly.pdbx_seq_one_letter_code
_entity_poly.pdbx_strand_id
1 'polypeptide(L)' 'MDFSLVGIIAEIAGILKEINITIFTISTFETDYILVKNKDLDKAIDSLKANGHKITYKN' A
#
# COMPACT_ATOMS: atom_id res chain seq x y z
N MET A 1 15.52 -2.62 -16.73
CA MET A 1 14.20 -2.38 -16.09
C MET A 1 14.07 -3.47 -15.05
N ASP A 2 14.16 -3.09 -13.79
CA ASP A 2 14.10 -4.06 -12.70
C ASP A 2 12.67 -4.64 -12.65
N PHE A 3 12.54 -5.95 -12.87
CA PHE A 3 11.26 -6.67 -12.89
C PHE A 3 10.65 -6.83 -11.49
N SER A 4 11.33 -6.30 -10.46
CA SER A 4 10.90 -6.26 -9.06
C SER A 4 9.58 -5.51 -8.82
N LEU A 5 9.12 -4.68 -9.77
CA LEU A 5 7.83 -3.97 -9.64
C LEU A 5 6.60 -4.82 -9.97
N VAL A 6 6.77 -5.95 -10.67
CA VAL A 6 5.62 -6.78 -11.07
C VAL A 6 5.05 -7.45 -9.84
N GLY A 7 3.84 -7.02 -9.45
CA GLY A 7 3.11 -7.61 -8.33
C GLY A 7 3.16 -6.83 -7.03
N ILE A 8 3.92 -5.72 -6.92
CA ILE A 8 3.96 -4.90 -5.70
C ILE A 8 2.55 -4.40 -5.33
N ILE A 9 1.82 -3.85 -6.31
CA ILE A 9 0.44 -3.38 -6.07
C ILE A 9 -0.47 -4.57 -5.71
N ALA A 10 -0.25 -5.74 -6.31
CA ALA A 10 -1.06 -6.93 -6.01
C ALA A 10 -0.83 -7.45 -4.59
N GLU A 11 0.42 -7.42 -4.11
CA GLU A 11 0.79 -7.76 -2.73
C GLU A 11 0.13 -6.80 -1.73
N ILE A 12 0.30 -5.49 -1.93
CA ILE A 12 -0.30 -4.47 -1.06
C ILE A 12 -1.84 -4.57 -1.09
N ALA A 13 -2.44 -4.76 -2.26
CA ALA A 13 -3.88 -4.95 -2.39
C ALA A 13 -4.35 -6.23 -1.67
N GLY A 14 -3.56 -7.31 -1.70
CA GLY A 14 -3.82 -8.54 -0.97
C GLY A 14 -3.89 -8.31 0.54
N ILE A 15 -2.86 -7.68 1.10
CA ILE A 15 -2.76 -7.37 2.53
C ILE A 15 -3.95 -6.50 3.01
N LEU A 16 -4.31 -5.48 2.23
CA LEU A 16 -5.39 -4.56 2.60
C LEU A 16 -6.79 -5.20 2.40
N LYS A 17 -6.92 -6.13 1.44
CA LYS A 17 -8.14 -6.90 1.22
C LYS A 17 -8.47 -7.78 2.43
N GLU A 18 -7.48 -8.43 3.06
CA GLU A 18 -7.70 -9.29 4.23
C GLU A 18 -8.38 -8.56 5.39
N ILE A 19 -8.17 -7.25 5.49
CA ILE A 19 -8.74 -6.39 6.52
C ILE A 19 -9.88 -5.49 6.01
N ASN A 20 -10.42 -5.77 4.82
CA ASN A 20 -11.52 -5.09 4.16
C ASN A 20 -11.30 -3.59 3.93
N ILE A 21 -10.06 -3.19 3.63
CA ILE A 21 -9.74 -1.81 3.25
C ILE A 21 -9.76 -1.70 1.72
N THR A 22 -10.61 -0.80 1.21
CA THR A 22 -10.61 -0.44 -0.20
C THR A 22 -9.45 0.49 -0.53
N ILE A 23 -8.77 0.24 -1.64
CA ILE A 23 -7.71 1.10 -2.17
C ILE A 23 -8.15 1.79 -3.47
N PHE A 24 -7.52 2.93 -3.75
CA PHE A 24 -7.53 3.58 -5.05
C PHE A 24 -6.09 3.85 -5.48
N THR A 25 -5.71 3.46 -6.70
CA THR A 25 -4.32 3.54 -7.17
C THR A 25 -4.15 4.62 -8.24
N ILE A 26 -3.07 5.40 -8.12
CA ILE A 26 -2.66 6.40 -9.10
C ILE A 26 -1.20 6.15 -9.45
N SER A 27 -0.95 5.71 -10.68
CA SER A 27 0.40 5.56 -11.21
C SER A 27 0.86 6.84 -11.88
N THR A 28 2.09 7.26 -11.59
CA THR A 28 2.78 8.37 -12.27
C THR A 28 4.02 7.84 -13.00
N PHE A 29 4.79 8.72 -13.64
CA PHE A 29 6.04 8.31 -14.27
C PHE A 29 7.09 7.85 -13.23
N GLU A 30 7.10 8.43 -12.03
CA GLU A 30 8.13 8.19 -11.02
C GLU A 30 7.70 7.20 -9.94
N THR A 31 6.40 7.13 -9.62
CA THR A 31 5.92 6.35 -8.48
C THR A 31 4.44 5.98 -8.59
N ASP A 32 4.02 5.02 -7.78
CA ASP A 32 2.63 4.60 -7.59
C ASP A 32 2.11 5.08 -6.23
N TYR A 33 0.98 5.78 -6.24
CA TYR A 33 0.26 6.16 -5.04
C TYR A 33 -0.87 5.18 -4.77
N ILE A 34 -0.94 4.70 -3.53
CA ILE A 34 -2.05 3.88 -3.03
C ILE A 34 -2.79 4.71 -1.98
N LEU A 35 -4.03 5.04 -2.27
CA LEU A 35 -4.89 5.85 -1.43
C LEU A 35 -5.87 4.96 -0.68
N VAL A 36 -6.05 5.24 0.61
CA VAL A 36 -7.05 4.63 1.49
C VAL A 36 -7.93 5.71 2.08
N LYS A 37 -9.11 5.34 2.59
CA LYS A 37 -9.95 6.30 3.32
C LYS A 37 -9.23 6.71 4.61
N ASN A 38 -9.31 8.00 4.97
CA ASN A 38 -8.64 8.53 6.16
C ASN A 38 -8.94 7.73 7.45
N LYS A 39 -10.20 7.31 7.63
CA LYS A 39 -10.63 6.50 8.78
C LYS A 39 -9.97 5.12 8.88
N ASP A 40 -9.40 4.63 7.77
CA ASP A 40 -8.81 3.30 7.65
C ASP A 40 -7.26 3.37 7.62
N LEU A 41 -6.67 4.58 7.69
CA LEU A 41 -5.24 4.82 7.51
C LEU A 41 -4.38 4.10 8.55
N ASP A 42 -4.71 4.25 9.84
CA ASP A 42 -3.94 3.62 10.92
C ASP A 42 -3.97 2.09 10.80
N LYS A 43 -5.16 1.54 10.51
CA LYS A 43 -5.34 0.09 10.32
C LYS A 43 -4.56 -0.44 9.10
N ALA A 44 -4.53 0.33 8.01
CA ALA A 44 -3.73 -0.01 6.83
C ALA A 44 -2.24 -0.03 7.15
N ILE A 45 -1.74 0.99 7.86
CA ILE A 45 -0.35 1.10 8.30
C ILE A 45 0.04 -0.09 9.17
N ASP A 46 -0.79 -0.42 10.16
CA ASP A 46 -0.51 -1.52 11.09
C ASP A 46 -0.45 -2.87 10.37
N SER A 47 -1.38 -3.12 9.44
CA SER A 47 -1.38 -4.34 8.62
C SER A 47 -0.15 -4.45 7.72
N LEU A 48 0.26 -3.34 7.09
CA LEU A 48 1.46 -3.31 6.27
C LEU A 48 2.73 -3.56 7.11
N LYS A 49 2.83 -2.96 8.30
CA LYS A 49 3.94 -3.24 9.24
C LYS A 49 3.96 -4.70 9.67
N ALA A 50 2.81 -5.27 10.00
CA ALA A 50 2.69 -6.67 10.41
C ALA A 50 3.14 -7.65 9.31
N ASN A 51 2.99 -7.26 8.05
CA ASN A 51 3.46 -8.02 6.88
C ASN A 51 4.90 -7.68 6.45
N GLY A 52 5.65 -6.96 7.28
CA GLY A 52 7.09 -6.71 7.06
C GLY A 52 7.41 -5.46 6.26
N HIS A 53 6.42 -4.63 5.91
CA HIS A 53 6.68 -3.36 5.21
C HIS A 53 7.16 -2.28 6.19
N LYS A 54 8.25 -1.60 5.81
CA LYS A 54 8.76 -0.44 6.55
C LYS A 54 7.96 0.82 6.19
N ILE A 55 7.36 1.45 7.20
CA ILE A 55 6.59 2.69 7.04
C ILE A 55 7.39 3.88 7.58
N THR A 56 7.44 4.96 6.82
CA THR A 56 8.07 6.24 7.19
C THR A 56 7.16 7.40 6.83
N TYR A 57 7.20 8.47 7.63
CA TYR A 57 6.46 9.70 7.36
C TYR A 57 7.45 10.81 7.02
N LYS A 58 7.13 11.63 6.02
CA LYS A 58 7.78 12.93 5.85
C LYS A 58 6.93 13.96 6.59
N ASN A 59 7.52 14.56 7.62
CA ASN A 59 7.05 15.82 8.20
C ASN A 59 7.35 16.97 7.25
#